data_AF-A0A840Q3T0-F1
#
_entry.id   AF-A0A840Q3T0-F1
#
_cell.length_a   1.000
_cell.length_b   1.000
_cell.length_c   1.000
_cell.angle_alpha   90.00
_cell.angle_beta   90.00
_cell.angle_gamma   90.00
#
_symmetry.space_group_name_H-M   'P 1'
#
loop_
_entity.id
_entity.type
_entity.pdbx_description
1 polymer ?
#
loop_
_entity_poly.entity_id
_entity_poly.type
_entity_poly.pdbx_seq_one_letter_code
_entity_poly.pdbx_strand_id
1 'polypeptide(L)'
;MPEKFVRTWEAAYRAYGQAFEIASFSSGGDPTVAQGVSLASRHVASAWRNLATVQDLPWWVLAALGSATEAFESQATLWAGRIEAGNTKGTR
;
A
#
# COMPACT_ATOMS: atom_id res chain seq x y z
N MET A 1 3.67 13.11 -17.29
CA MET A 1 3.92 11.82 -16.59
C MET A 1 4.12 10.71 -17.62
N PRO A 2 5.21 9.91 -17.54
CA PRO A 2 5.42 8.76 -18.41
C PRO A 2 4.36 7.66 -18.22
N GLU A 3 3.82 7.14 -19.32
CA GLU A 3 2.73 6.15 -19.31
C GLU A 3 3.06 4.88 -18.52
N LYS A 4 4.32 4.42 -18.57
CA LYS A 4 4.78 3.25 -17.81
C LYS A 4 4.57 3.40 -16.30
N PHE A 5 4.77 4.59 -15.74
CA PHE A 5 4.61 4.81 -14.30
C PHE A 5 3.13 4.89 -13.92
N VAL A 6 2.31 5.46 -14.79
CA VAL A 6 0.85 5.49 -14.60
C VAL A 6 0.29 4.06 -14.59
N ARG A 7 0.67 3.22 -15.57
CA ARG A 7 0.24 1.82 -15.63
C ARG A 7 0.70 1.00 -14.41
N THR A 8 1.95 1.18 -13.97
CA THR A 8 2.46 0.52 -12.76
C THR A 8 1.67 0.95 -11.52
N TRP A 9 1.36 2.25 -11.41
CA TRP A 9 0.56 2.77 -10.31
C TRP A 9 -0.87 2.23 -10.33
N GLU A 10 -1.55 2.24 -11.48
CA GLU A 10 -2.91 1.70 -11.63
C GLU A 10 -2.98 0.22 -11.27
N ALA A 11 -2.01 -0.57 -11.73
CA ALA A 11 -1.92 -1.99 -11.41
C ALA A 11 -1.74 -2.22 -9.89
N ALA A 12 -0.85 -1.45 -9.25
CA ALA A 12 -0.65 -1.51 -7.80
C ALA A 12 -1.92 -1.11 -7.03
N TYR A 13 -2.59 -0.03 -7.46
CA TYR A 13 -3.80 0.46 -6.80
C TYR A 13 -4.98 -0.51 -6.93
N ARG A 14 -5.13 -1.18 -8.08
CA ARG A 14 -6.13 -2.23 -8.27
C ARG A 14 -5.86 -3.45 -7.37
N ALA A 15 -4.61 -3.89 -7.29
CA ALA A 15 -4.22 -5.00 -6.41
C ALA A 15 -4.47 -4.66 -4.94
N TYR A 16 -4.16 -3.42 -4.54
CA TYR A 16 -4.49 -2.89 -3.23
C TYR A 16 -6.00 -2.90 -2.96
N GLY A 17 -6.82 -2.40 -3.89
CA GLY A 17 -8.27 -2.38 -3.76
C GLY A 17 -8.84 -3.78 -3.52
N GLN A 18 -8.40 -4.78 -4.29
CA GLN A 18 -8.82 -6.17 -4.12
C GLN A 18 -8.40 -6.74 -2.76
N ALA A 19 -7.15 -6.52 -2.35
CA ALA A 19 -6.68 -6.98 -1.05
C ALA A 19 -7.45 -6.34 0.11
N PHE A 20 -7.73 -5.04 0.01
CA PHE A 20 -8.48 -4.30 1.02
C PHE A 20 -9.95 -4.72 1.07
N GLU A 21 -10.57 -4.98 -0.07
CA GLU A 21 -11.93 -5.51 -0.16
C GLU A 21 -12.03 -6.87 0.53
N ILE A 22 -11.13 -7.81 0.21
CA ILE A 22 -11.05 -9.11 0.91
C ILE A 22 -10.92 -8.89 2.41
N ALA A 23 -10.02 -7.99 2.82
CA ALA A 23 -9.79 -7.71 4.24
C ALA A 23 -10.98 -7.06 4.96
N SER A 24 -11.85 -6.36 4.24
CA SER A 24 -13.08 -5.78 4.79
C SER A 24 -14.14 -6.86 5.09
N PHE A 25 -14.09 -7.99 4.39
CA PHE A 25 -14.98 -9.13 4.60
C PHE A 25 -14.42 -10.17 5.58
N SER A 26 -13.11 -10.17 5.83
CA SER A 26 -12.48 -11.08 6.79
C SER A 26 -12.63 -10.59 8.23
N SER A 27 -12.91 -11.51 9.17
CA SER A 27 -12.75 -11.22 10.60
C SER A 27 -11.30 -10.82 10.84
N GLY A 28 -11.05 -9.66 11.46
CA GLY A 28 -9.78 -8.91 11.46
C GLY A 28 -8.55 -9.56 12.14
N GLY A 29 -8.44 -10.87 12.13
CA GLY A 29 -7.31 -11.66 12.64
C GLY A 29 -6.67 -12.60 11.62
N ASP A 30 -7.12 -12.66 10.37
CA ASP A 30 -6.47 -13.48 9.34
C ASP A 30 -5.09 -12.89 8.96
N PRO A 31 -3.97 -13.56 9.30
CA PRO A 31 -2.63 -13.03 9.04
C PRO A 31 -2.28 -13.00 7.54
N THR A 32 -2.84 -13.91 6.73
CA THR A 32 -2.61 -13.95 5.28
C THR A 32 -3.28 -12.77 4.60
N VAL A 33 -4.49 -12.44 5.02
CA VAL A 33 -5.22 -11.25 4.53
C VAL A 33 -4.48 -9.97 4.93
N ALA A 34 -4.03 -9.87 6.18
CA ALA A 34 -3.24 -8.74 6.65
C ALA A 34 -1.90 -8.59 5.90
N GLN A 35 -1.23 -9.70 5.59
CA GLN A 35 -0.03 -9.71 4.77
C GLN A 35 -0.30 -9.22 3.34
N GLY A 36 -1.40 -9.66 2.74
CA GLY A 36 -1.82 -9.22 1.41
C GLY A 36 -2.01 -7.69 1.33
N VAL A 37 -2.73 -7.10 2.28
CA VAL A 37 -2.94 -5.65 2.33
C VAL A 37 -1.63 -4.90 2.60
N SER A 38 -0.78 -5.42 3.49
CA SER A 38 0.52 -4.82 3.79
C SER A 38 1.40 -4.76 2.53
N LEU A 39 1.53 -5.87 1.80
CA LEU A 39 2.33 -5.96 0.58
C LEU A 39 1.78 -5.05 -0.52
N ALA A 40 0.47 -5.08 -0.75
CA ALA A 40 -0.15 -4.24 -1.76
C ALA A 40 -0.01 -2.74 -1.46
N SER A 41 -0.10 -2.35 -0.18
CA SER A 41 0.15 -0.97 0.26
C SER A 41 1.59 -0.53 -0.03
N ARG A 42 2.59 -1.40 0.21
CA ARG A 42 4.00 -1.11 -0.14
C ARG A 42 4.21 -0.93 -1.64
N HIS A 43 3.52 -1.72 -2.47
CA HIS A 43 3.59 -1.57 -3.93
C HIS A 43 3.01 -0.22 -4.39
N VAL A 44 1.90 0.23 -3.81
CA VAL A 44 1.33 1.55 -4.12
C VAL A 44 2.29 2.68 -3.70
N ALA A 45 2.88 2.60 -2.49
CA ALA A 45 3.89 3.56 -2.04
C ALA A 45 5.10 3.61 -2.98
N SER A 46 5.61 2.46 -3.41
CA SER A 46 6.70 2.39 -4.39
C SER A 46 6.32 3.02 -5.73
N ALA A 47 5.09 2.80 -6.21
CA ALA A 47 4.62 3.40 -7.45
C ALA A 47 4.51 4.94 -7.35
N TRP A 48 4.03 5.47 -6.22
CA TRP A 48 4.03 6.91 -5.96
C TRP A 48 5.45 7.50 -5.93
N ARG A 49 6.39 6.82 -5.28
CA ARG A 49 7.81 7.23 -5.25
C ARG A 49 8.42 7.26 -6.65
N ASN A 50 8.09 6.30 -7.51
CA ASN A 50 8.53 6.30 -8.92
C ASN A 50 7.93 7.45 -9.73
N LEU A 51 6.67 7.83 -9.47
CA LEU A 51 6.07 9.01 -10.09
C LEU A 51 6.77 10.29 -9.65
N ALA A 52 7.23 10.37 -8.40
CA ALA A 52 7.96 11.53 -7.87
C ALA A 52 9.35 11.73 -8.49
N THR A 53 9.90 10.75 -9.23
CA THR A 53 11.19 10.91 -9.93
C THR A 53 11.06 11.52 -11.32
N VAL A 54 9.84 11.86 -11.76
CA VAL A 54 9.61 12.51 -13.05
C VAL A 54 10.10 13.96 -12.99
N GLN A 55 10.86 14.38 -14.01
CA GLN A 55 11.40 15.73 -14.10
C GLN A 55 10.28 16.76 -14.31
N ASP A 56 10.55 18.01 -13.94
CA ASP A 56 9.68 19.18 -14.16
C ASP A 56 8.30 19.11 -13.50
N LEU A 57 8.14 18.30 -12.45
CA LEU A 57 6.94 18.33 -11.63
C LEU A 57 6.91 19.60 -10.76
N PRO A 58 5.79 20.33 -10.72
CA PRO A 58 5.60 21.40 -9.76
C PRO A 58 5.80 20.89 -8.32
N TRP A 59 6.36 21.73 -7.44
CA TRP A 59 6.66 21.35 -6.06
C TRP A 59 5.43 20.80 -5.30
N TRP A 60 4.23 21.32 -5.59
CA TRP A 60 3.00 20.87 -4.95
C TRP A 60 2.59 19.47 -5.40
N VAL A 61 2.93 19.07 -6.63
CA VAL A 61 2.75 17.68 -7.10
C VAL A 61 3.70 16.77 -6.34
N LEU A 62 4.97 17.15 -6.20
CA LEU A 62 5.96 16.38 -5.45
C LEU A 62 5.53 16.20 -3.99
N ALA A 63 5.01 17.25 -3.36
CA ALA A 63 4.47 17.19 -2.00
C ALA A 63 3.29 16.21 -1.91
N ALA A 64 2.33 16.27 -2.84
CA ALA A 64 1.19 15.35 -2.86
C ALA A 64 1.62 13.89 -3.06
N LEU A 65 2.57 13.62 -3.95
CA LEU A 65 3.14 12.29 -4.18
C LEU A 65 3.89 11.77 -2.94
N GLY A 66 4.63 12.66 -2.25
CA GLY A 66 5.29 12.36 -0.99
C GLY A 66 4.29 11.98 0.10
N SER A 67 3.28 12.81 0.34
CA SER A 67 2.23 12.54 1.33
C SER A 67 1.46 11.24 1.04
N ALA A 68 1.16 10.97 -0.23
CA ALA A 68 0.54 9.70 -0.62
C ALA A 68 1.45 8.50 -0.35
N THR A 69 2.75 8.63 -0.62
CA THR A 69 3.74 7.59 -0.31
C THR A 69 3.77 7.27 1.17
N GLU A 70 3.90 8.30 2.02
CA GLU A 70 3.95 8.16 3.48
C GLU A 70 2.67 7.53 4.05
N ALA A 71 1.50 7.91 3.53
CA ALA A 71 0.22 7.33 3.95
C ALA A 71 0.17 5.82 3.70
N PHE A 72 0.59 5.37 2.51
CA PHE A 72 0.62 3.95 2.17
C PHE A 72 1.72 3.17 2.91
N GLU A 73 2.85 3.79 3.24
CA GLU A 73 3.89 3.17 4.09
C GLU A 73 3.43 2.98 5.54
N SER A 74 2.77 4.00 6.09
CA SER A 74 2.12 3.92 7.40
C SER A 74 1.07 2.81 7.42
N GLN A 75 0.20 2.77 6.40
CA GLN A 75 -0.78 1.71 6.26
C GLN A 75 -0.13 0.32 6.15
N ALA A 76 0.90 0.16 5.34
CA ALA A 76 1.63 -1.11 5.22
C ALA A 76 2.16 -1.59 6.58
N THR A 77 2.66 -0.66 7.40
CA THR A 77 3.19 -0.94 8.74
C THR A 77 2.08 -1.33 9.71
N LEU A 78 0.95 -0.61 9.70
CA LEU A 78 -0.22 -0.95 10.51
C LEU A 78 -0.76 -2.35 10.21
N TRP A 79 -0.85 -2.71 8.93
CA TRP A 79 -1.29 -4.05 8.54
C TRP A 79 -0.25 -5.12 8.88
N ALA A 80 1.05 -4.83 8.76
CA ALA A 80 2.10 -5.74 9.20
C ALA A 80 2.01 -6.05 10.70
N GLY A 81 1.75 -5.04 11.55
CA GLY A 81 1.56 -5.25 13.00
C GLY A 81 0.38 -6.15 13.35
N ARG A 82 -0.66 -6.21 12.49
CA ARG A 82 -1.80 -7.14 12.68
C ARG A 82 -1.42 -8.60 12.45
N ILE A 83 -0.43 -8.87 11.59
CA ILE A 83 0.10 -10.22 11.36
C ILE A 83 0.72 -10.76 12.65
N GLU A 84 1.56 -9.93 13.28
CA GLU A 84 2.24 -10.28 14.54
C GLU A 84 1.25 -10.50 15.69
N ALA A 85 0.21 -9.65 15.78
CA ALA A 85 -0.87 -9.78 16.75
C ALA A 85 -1.79 -11.00 16.51
N GLY A 86 -2.01 -11.39 15.25
CA GLY A 86 -2.76 -12.60 14.89
C GLY A 86 -1.99 -13.88 15.24
N ASN A 87 -0.68 -13.92 14.97
CA ASN A 87 0.17 -15.07 15.23
C ASN A 87 0.30 -15.39 16.74
N THR A 88 0.31 -14.35 17.58
CA THR A 88 0.35 -14.48 19.04
C THR A 88 -0.97 -14.95 19.67
N LYS A 89 -2.12 -14.77 18.99
CA LYS A 89 -3.42 -15.28 19.46
C LYS A 89 -3.67 -16.75 19.06
N GLY A 90 -3.09 -17.22 17.97
CA GLY A 90 -3.27 -18.61 17.49
C GLY A 90 -2.45 -19.67 18.26
N THR A 91 -1.57 -19.26 19.17
CA THR A 91 -0.67 -20.14 19.95
C THR A 91 -1.15 -20.40 21.39
N ARG A 92 -2.39 -20.03 21.74
CA ARG A 92 -2.94 -20.13 23.10
C ARG A 92 -4.14 -21.05 23.21
#